data_AF-A0A954G206-F1
#
_entry.id   AF-A0A954G206-F1
#
_cell.length_a   1.000
_cell.length_b   1.000
_cell.length_c   1.000
_cell.angle_alpha   90.00
_cell.angle_beta   90.00
_cell.angle_gamma   90.00
#
_symmetry.space_group_name_H-M   'P 1'
#
loop_
_entity.id
_entity.type
_entity.pdbx_description
1 polymer ?
#
loop_
_entity_poly.entity_id
_entity_poly.type
_entity_poly.pdbx_seq_one_letter_code
_entity_poly.pdbx_strand_id
1 'polypeptide(L)'
;YWMMSQRAGTLSYLTFTAGLSLFVYLLFHLACDRGNLHIPLFRTLGTNALIAYILHELVGEAVKPFATRDAPVWYACGSFVLFFWITWLIVRHLEKNKIHLKL
;
A
#
# COMPACT_ATOMS: atom_id res chain seq x y z
N TYR A 1 18.14 5.38 -28.17
CA TYR A 1 16.76 5.69 -27.75
C TYR A 1 16.22 4.50 -26.97
N TRP A 2 16.02 4.61 -25.66
CA TRP A 2 15.49 3.52 -24.83
C TRP A 2 13.98 3.74 -24.69
N MET A 3 13.21 3.13 -25.59
CA MET A 3 11.77 3.32 -25.62
C MET A 3 11.14 2.45 -24.53
N MET A 4 10.48 3.08 -23.57
CA MET A 4 9.87 2.41 -22.42
C MET A 4 8.36 2.47 -22.59
N SER A 5 7.74 1.39 -23.07
CA SER A 5 6.29 1.34 -23.25
C SER A 5 5.71 0.11 -22.58
N GLN A 6 4.92 0.34 -21.53
CA GLN A 6 4.15 -0.70 -20.84
C GLN A 6 3.12 -1.36 -21.76
N ARG A 7 2.52 -0.60 -22.69
CA ARG A 7 1.50 -1.12 -23.62
C ARG A 7 2.08 -1.97 -24.74
N ALA A 8 3.28 -1.65 -25.21
CA ALA A 8 3.95 -2.39 -26.28
C ALA A 8 4.84 -3.54 -25.75
N GLY A 9 4.93 -3.72 -24.42
CA GLY A 9 5.71 -4.81 -23.81
C GLY A 9 7.19 -4.78 -24.18
N THR A 10 7.76 -3.58 -24.37
CA THR A 10 9.15 -3.43 -24.86
C THR A 10 10.16 -4.12 -23.94
N LEU A 11 11.18 -4.76 -24.53
CA LEU A 11 12.23 -5.49 -23.81
C LEU A 11 12.94 -4.66 -22.73
N SER A 12 13.17 -3.37 -23.01
CA SER A 12 13.67 -2.36 -22.06
C SER A 12 12.78 -2.21 -20.83
N TYR A 13 11.46 -2.12 -21.03
CA TYR A 13 10.49 -2.03 -19.95
C TYR A 13 10.47 -3.30 -19.09
N LEU A 14 10.44 -4.48 -19.72
CA LEU A 14 10.40 -5.77 -19.01
C LEU A 14 11.66 -6.02 -18.18
N THR A 15 12.84 -5.81 -18.77
CA THR A 15 14.12 -6.02 -18.08
C THR A 15 14.32 -5.03 -16.93
N PHE A 16 13.93 -3.76 -17.11
CA PHE A 16 13.97 -2.78 -16.03
C PHE A 16 12.98 -3.08 -14.92
N THR A 17 11.71 -3.37 -15.26
CA THR A 17 10.68 -3.63 -14.24
C THR A 17 10.93 -4.93 -13.49
N ALA A 18 11.42 -5.97 -14.16
CA ALA A 18 11.85 -7.21 -13.51
C ALA A 18 13.07 -6.99 -12.61
N GLY A 19 14.06 -6.22 -13.06
CA GLY A 19 15.22 -5.86 -12.23
C GLY A 19 14.83 -5.04 -11.01
N LEU A 20 13.96 -4.04 -11.20
CA LEU A 20 13.46 -3.18 -10.13
C LEU A 20 12.63 -3.97 -9.11
N SER A 21 11.76 -4.88 -9.54
CA SER A 21 10.96 -5.69 -8.61
C SER A 21 11.83 -6.63 -7.77
N LEU A 22 12.83 -7.28 -8.38
CA LEU A 22 13.84 -8.08 -7.67
C LEU A 22 14.66 -7.24 -6.69
N PHE A 23 15.08 -6.04 -7.09
CA PHE A 23 15.83 -5.14 -6.23
C PHE A 23 15.02 -4.69 -5.00
N VAL A 24 13.77 -4.29 -5.22
CA VAL A 24 12.85 -3.92 -4.13
C VAL A 24 12.61 -5.11 -3.21
N TYR A 25 12.38 -6.31 -3.76
CA TYR A 25 12.24 -7.53 -2.97
C TYR A 25 13.48 -7.79 -2.09
N LEU A 26 14.68 -7.66 -2.67
CA LEU A 26 15.94 -7.88 -1.96
C LEU A 26 16.13 -6.85 -0.83
N LEU A 27 15.77 -5.59 -1.04
CA LEU A 27 15.77 -4.56 0.01
C LEU A 27 14.87 -4.95 1.18
N PHE A 28 13.64 -5.39 0.90
CA PHE A 28 12.71 -5.84 1.96
C PHE A 28 13.18 -7.12 2.66
N HIS A 29 13.78 -8.06 1.92
CA HIS A 29 14.34 -9.28 2.51
C HIS A 29 15.50 -8.95 3.46
N LEU A 30 16.43 -8.07 3.06
CA LEU A 30 17.52 -7.64 3.94
C LEU A 30 17.02 -6.84 5.14
N ALA A 31 16.07 -5.93 4.95
CA ALA A 31 15.56 -5.08 6.02
C ALA A 31 14.70 -5.85 7.04
N CYS A 32 13.70 -6.59 6.57
CA CYS A 32 12.72 -7.25 7.45
C CYS A 32 13.18 -8.64 7.91
N ASP A 33 13.73 -9.46 7.01
CA ASP A 33 14.04 -10.86 7.30
C ASP A 33 15.41 -11.01 7.99
N ARG A 34 16.44 -10.30 7.49
CA ARG A 34 17.78 -10.30 8.12
C ARG A 34 17.97 -9.21 9.16
N GLY A 35 17.37 -8.04 8.96
CA GLY A 35 17.52 -6.86 9.82
C GLY A 35 16.62 -6.87 11.07
N ASN A 36 15.77 -7.88 11.25
CA ASN A 36 14.85 -8.02 12.39
C ASN A 36 13.87 -6.82 12.53
N LEU A 37 13.71 -6.00 11.48
CA LEU A 37 12.77 -4.88 11.44
C LEU A 37 11.34 -5.41 11.31
N HIS A 38 10.77 -5.78 12.44
CA HIS A 38 9.38 -6.15 12.55
C HIS A 38 8.52 -4.90 12.68
N ILE A 39 8.26 -4.22 11.56
CA ILE A 39 7.29 -3.12 11.56
C ILE A 39 5.89 -3.74 11.66
N PRO A 40 5.15 -3.53 12.76
CA PRO A 40 3.86 -4.16 12.99
C PRO A 40 2.84 -3.75 11.92
N LEU A 41 3.04 -2.61 11.25
CA LEU A 41 2.19 -2.12 10.17
C LEU A 41 2.21 -3.05 8.93
N PHE A 42 3.35 -3.62 8.56
CA PHE A 42 3.43 -4.61 7.48
C PHE A 42 2.76 -5.92 7.87
N ARG A 43 2.87 -6.32 9.15
CA ARG A 43 2.21 -7.51 9.67
C ARG A 43 0.69 -7.36 9.72
N THR A 44 0.19 -6.21 10.20
CA THR A 44 -1.25 -5.93 10.29
C THR A 44 -1.90 -5.83 8.92
N LEU A 45 -1.23 -5.19 7.95
CA LEU A 45 -1.73 -5.07 6.58
C LEU A 45 -1.63 -6.39 5.80
N GLY A 46 -0.57 -7.16 6.01
CA GLY A 46 -0.37 -8.45 5.33
C GLY A 46 -1.25 -9.58 5.85
N THR A 47 -1.58 -9.60 7.15
CA THR A 47 -2.36 -10.70 7.76
C THR A 47 -3.82 -10.71 7.29
N ASN A 48 -4.38 -9.55 6.96
CA ASN A 48 -5.79 -9.37 6.57
C ASN A 48 -5.90 -8.55 5.27
N ALA A 49 -5.11 -8.88 4.25
CA ALA A 49 -5.00 -8.10 3.01
C ALA A 49 -6.36 -7.91 2.29
N LEU A 50 -7.23 -8.93 2.29
CA LEU A 50 -8.55 -8.85 1.65
C LEU A 50 -9.49 -7.87 2.36
N ILE A 51 -9.52 -7.92 3.69
CA ILE A 51 -10.29 -6.98 4.51
C ILE A 51 -9.76 -5.56 4.33
N ALA A 52 -8.43 -5.39 4.33
CA ALA A 52 -7.80 -4.10 4.08
C ALA A 52 -8.18 -3.55 2.69
N TYR A 53 -8.20 -4.41 1.66
CA TYR A 53 -8.59 -4.03 0.29
C TYR A 53 -10.01 -3.49 0.21
N ILE A 54 -10.98 -4.22 0.79
CA ILE A 54 -12.40 -3.81 0.82
C ILE A 54 -12.59 -2.53 1.64
N LEU A 55 -11.94 -2.44 2.82
CA LEU A 55 -12.06 -1.28 3.69
C LEU A 55 -11.43 -0.03 3.08
N HIS A 56 -10.34 -0.15 2.34
CA HIS A 56 -9.72 1.01 1.69
C HIS A 56 -10.69 1.66 0.71
N GLU A 57 -11.48 0.88 -0.03
CA GLU A 57 -12.45 1.40 -0.99
C GLU A 57 -13.62 2.08 -0.27
N LEU A 58 -14.14 1.45 0.78
CA LEU A 58 -15.22 2.01 1.61
C LEU A 58 -14.81 3.32 2.30
N VAL A 59 -13.62 3.35 2.92
CA VAL A 59 -13.09 4.56 3.57
C VAL A 59 -12.75 5.61 2.51
N GLY A 60 -12.33 5.19 1.31
CA GLY A 60 -11.99 6.07 0.21
C GLY A 60 -13.19 6.88 -0.24
N GLU A 61 -14.32 6.21 -0.50
CA GLU A 61 -15.58 6.87 -0.83
C GLU A 61 -16.11 7.76 0.32
N ALA A 62 -15.86 7.38 1.59
CA ALA A 62 -16.23 8.20 2.74
C ALA A 62 -15.36 9.46 2.91
N VAL A 63 -14.08 9.41 2.53
CA VAL A 63 -13.13 10.54 2.65
C VAL A 63 -13.15 11.44 1.42
N LYS A 64 -13.53 10.92 0.25
CA LYS A 64 -13.69 11.65 -1.01
C LYS A 64 -14.46 12.98 -0.91
N PRO A 65 -15.60 13.09 -0.19
CA PRO A 65 -16.29 14.38 -0.02
C PRO A 65 -15.50 15.39 0.82
N PHE A 66 -14.57 14.96 1.66
CA PHE A 66 -13.72 15.84 2.48
C PHE A 66 -12.48 16.32 1.73
N ALA A 67 -12.06 15.62 0.67
CA ALA A 67 -10.95 16.01 -0.18
C ALA A 67 -11.46 16.92 -1.32
N THR A 68 -11.50 18.24 -1.06
CA THR A 68 -11.87 19.21 -2.09
C THR A 68 -10.84 19.22 -3.22
N ARG A 69 -11.32 19.32 -4.46
CA ARG A 69 -10.50 19.18 -5.67
C ARG A 69 -9.44 20.27 -5.83
N ASP A 70 -9.64 21.40 -5.15
CA ASP A 70 -8.76 22.59 -5.16
C ASP A 70 -7.99 22.79 -3.83
N ALA A 71 -7.84 21.71 -3.06
CA ALA A 71 -7.19 21.77 -1.76
C ALA A 71 -5.67 22.06 -1.87
N PRO A 72 -5.11 22.92 -0.99
CA PRO A 72 -3.67 23.07 -0.84
C PRO A 72 -2.98 21.73 -0.53
N VAL A 73 -1.72 21.58 -0.95
CA VAL A 73 -0.93 20.34 -0.78
C VAL A 73 -0.95 19.82 0.68
N TRP A 74 -0.90 20.73 1.66
CA TRP A 74 -0.98 20.38 3.09
C TRP A 74 -2.30 19.71 3.47
N TYR A 75 -3.41 20.18 2.92
CA TYR A 75 -4.73 19.62 3.19
C TYR A 75 -4.90 18.27 2.49
N ALA A 76 -4.38 18.13 1.26
CA ALA A 76 -4.33 16.85 0.57
C ALA A 76 -3.48 15.81 1.32
N CYS A 77 -2.30 16.20 1.82
CA CYS A 77 -1.47 15.35 2.69
C CYS A 77 -2.21 14.99 3.99
N GLY A 78 -2.92 15.95 4.61
CA GLY A 78 -3.74 15.72 5.79
C GLY A 78 -4.84 14.69 5.54
N SER A 79 -5.61 14.84 4.46
CA SER A 79 -6.64 13.89 4.06
C SER A 79 -6.07 12.50 3.75
N PHE A 80 -4.89 12.41 3.14
CA PHE A 80 -4.21 11.14 2.89
C PHE A 80 -3.77 10.45 4.18
N VAL A 81 -3.14 11.19 5.10
CA VAL A 81 -2.73 10.66 6.41
C VAL A 81 -3.95 10.22 7.20
N LEU A 82 -5.02 11.00 7.19
CA LEU A 82 -6.27 10.69 7.88
C LEU A 82 -6.94 9.44 7.28
N PHE A 83 -7.05 9.35 5.95
CA PHE A 83 -7.53 8.16 5.25
C PHE A 83 -6.74 6.92 5.66
N PHE A 84 -5.41 6.98 5.55
CA PHE A 84 -4.52 5.88 5.88
C PHE A 84 -4.63 5.48 7.35
N TRP A 85 -4.73 6.45 8.25
CA TRP A 85 -4.88 6.23 9.68
C TRP A 85 -6.19 5.52 10.01
N ILE A 86 -7.32 5.97 9.43
CA ILE A 86 -8.63 5.34 9.64
C ILE A 86 -8.62 3.90 9.15
N THR A 87 -8.15 3.65 7.92
CA THR A 87 -8.05 2.29 7.37
C THR A 87 -7.17 1.41 8.26
N TRP A 88 -6.03 1.91 8.73
CA TRP A 88 -5.14 1.18 9.62
C TRP A 88 -5.79 0.87 10.99
N LEU A 89 -6.52 1.82 11.59
CA LEU A 89 -7.23 1.60 12.84
C LEU A 89 -8.28 0.51 12.72
N ILE A 90 -9.07 0.51 11.65
CA ILE A 90 -10.13 -0.48 11.44
C ILE A 90 -9.52 -1.87 11.23
N VAL A 91 -8.47 -1.97 10.39
CA VAL A 91 -7.76 -3.24 10.16
C VAL A 91 -7.15 -3.76 11.47
N ARG A 92 -6.53 -2.88 12.27
CA ARG A 92 -5.95 -3.25 13.57
C ARG A 92 -7.01 -3.66 14.59
N HIS A 93 -8.18 -3.04 14.58
CA HIS A 93 -9.30 -3.42 15.44
C HIS A 93 -9.85 -4.81 15.06
N LEU A 94 -9.99 -5.08 13.76
CA LEU A 94 -10.43 -6.39 13.24
C LEU A 94 -9.42 -7.51 13.52
N GLU A 95 -8.12 -7.22 13.40
CA GLU A 95 -7.07 -8.16 13.76
C GLU A 95 -7.14 -8.55 15.26
N LYS A 96 -7.38 -7.58 16.15
CA LYS A 96 -7.58 -7.86 17.59
C LYS A 96 -8.78 -8.75 17.86
N ASN A 97 -9.81 -8.68 17.03
CA ASN A 97 -11.02 -9.50 17.15
C ASN A 97 -10.90 -10.89 16.50
N LYS A 98 -9.70 -11.28 16.01
CA LYS A 98 -9.39 -12.60 15.43
C LYS A 98 -10.26 -13.02 14.22
N ILE A 99 -10.90 -12.07 13.54
CA ILE A 99 -11.62 -12.35 12.29
C ILE A 99 -10.60 -12.34 11.15
N HIS A 100 -10.04 -13.51 10.86
CA HIS A 100 -9.06 -13.69 9.80
C HIS A 100 -9.72 -14.28 8.56
N LEU A 101 -10.10 -13.41 7.62
CA LEU A 101 -10.38 -13.84 6.25
C LEU A 101 -9.06 -13.80 5.48
N LYS A 102 -8.42 -14.97 5.40
CA LYS A 102 -7.25 -15.20 4.56
C LYS A 102 -7.72 -15.78 3.22
N LEU A 103 -7.05 -15.40 2.13
CA LEU A 103 -7.16 -16.06 0.83
C LEU A 103 -6.24 -17.29 0.82
#